data_AF-A0A2T4GQ19-F1
#
_entry.id   AF-A0A2T4GQ19-F1
#
_cell.length_a   1.000
_cell.length_b   1.000
_cell.length_c   1.000
_cell.angle_alpha   90.00
_cell.angle_beta   90.00
_cell.angle_gamma   90.00
#
_symmetry.space_group_name_H-M   'P 1'
#
loop_
_entity.id
_entity.type
_entity.pdbx_description
1 polymer ?
#
loop_
_entity_poly.entity_id
_entity_poly.type
_entity_poly.pdbx_seq_one_letter_code
_entity_poly.pdbx_strand_id
1 'polypeptide(L)' 'MLKAYKNLSSKTRLGVGVAVIAWGAAGLMLTDPLEKSLGLTPTEEDKAELDKYTPKIVTVVKDEKDGK' A
#
# COMPACT_ATOMS: atom_id res chain seq x y z
N MET A 1 16.71 22.12 -15.00
CA MET A 1 16.39 21.11 -13.97
C MET A 1 17.28 19.88 -14.13
N LEU A 2 17.73 19.29 -13.02
CA LEU A 2 18.59 18.09 -12.88
C LEU A 2 19.92 18.06 -13.67
N LYS A 3 20.65 19.18 -13.74
CA LYS A 3 22.02 19.20 -14.31
C LYS A 3 22.96 18.20 -13.61
N ALA A 4 22.83 18.06 -12.29
CA ALA A 4 23.63 17.13 -11.48
C ALA A 4 23.49 15.66 -11.94
N TYR A 5 22.26 15.21 -12.20
CA TYR A 5 22.00 13.84 -12.68
C TYR A 5 22.55 13.60 -14.09
N LYS A 6 22.41 14.59 -14.97
CA LYS A 6 22.93 14.49 -16.35
C LYS A 6 24.46 14.52 -16.41
N ASN A 7 25.12 15.18 -15.46
CA ASN A 7 26.58 15.30 -15.41
C ASN A 7 27.28 14.05 -14.84
N LEU A 8 26.53 13.10 -14.31
CA LEU A 8 27.06 11.82 -13.81
C LEU A 8 27.45 10.88 -14.96
N SER A 9 28.43 10.02 -14.72
CA SER A 9 28.78 8.94 -15.66
C SER A 9 27.61 7.98 -15.85
N SER A 10 27.51 7.31 -17.01
CA SER A 10 26.41 6.38 -17.31
C SER A 10 26.30 5.24 -16.29
N LYS A 11 27.43 4.73 -15.78
CA LYS A 11 27.46 3.70 -14.74
C LYS A 11 26.91 4.21 -13.41
N THR A 12 27.25 5.45 -13.04
CA THR A 12 26.76 6.04 -11.79
C THR A 12 25.27 6.34 -11.86
N ARG A 13 24.74 6.80 -12.99
CA ARG A 13 23.29 6.97 -13.19
C ARG A 13 22.53 5.67 -13.03
N LEU A 14 23.04 4.58 -13.61
CA LEU A 14 22.49 3.24 -13.43
C LEU A 14 22.52 2.82 -11.97
N GLY A 15 23.65 3.01 -11.29
CA GLY A 15 23.79 2.71 -9.86
C GLY A 15 22.79 3.48 -8.98
N VAL A 16 22.59 4.77 -9.24
CA VAL A 16 21.59 5.59 -8.54
C VAL A 16 20.18 5.06 -8.80
N GLY A 17 19.84 4.74 -10.05
CA GLY A 17 18.54 4.16 -10.40
C GLY A 17 18.26 2.85 -9.66
N VAL A 18 19.23 1.93 -9.66
CA VAL A 18 19.14 0.65 -8.94
C VAL A 18 19.00 0.88 -7.43
N ALA A 19 19.76 1.82 -6.86
CA ALA A 19 19.69 2.13 -5.43
C ALA A 19 18.31 2.66 -5.02
N VAL A 20 17.70 3.54 -5.83
CA VAL A 20 16.35 4.07 -5.55
C VAL A 20 15.30 2.96 -5.62
N ILE A 21 15.37 2.08 -6.64
CA ILE A 21 14.47 0.94 -6.77
C ILE A 21 14.64 -0.02 -5.58
N ALA A 22 15.88 -0.35 -5.22
CA ALA A 22 16.17 -1.22 -4.09
C ALA A 22 15.66 -0.62 -2.76
N TRP A 23 15.81 0.69 -2.57
CA TRP A 23 15.28 1.39 -1.39
C TRP A 23 13.75 1.35 -1.32
N GLY A 24 13.08 1.60 -2.45
CA GLY A 24 11.62 1.48 -2.54
C GLY A 24 11.13 0.05 -2.26
N ALA A 25 11.79 -0.94 -2.84
CA ALA A 25 11.48 -2.36 -2.61
C ALA A 25 11.73 -2.78 -1.15
N ALA A 26 12.82 -2.32 -0.54
CA ALA A 26 13.09 -2.54 0.87
C ALA A 26 11.99 -1.91 1.75
N GLY A 27 11.56 -0.68 1.45
CA GLY A 27 10.45 -0.04 2.15
C GLY A 27 9.13 -0.82 2.06
N LEU A 28 8.83 -1.40 0.89
CA LEU A 28 7.65 -2.25 0.70
C LEU A 28 7.75 -3.61 1.41
N MET A 29 8.94 -4.20 1.51
CA MET A 29 9.12 -5.47 2.23
C MET A 29 9.18 -5.30 3.75
N LEU A 30 9.52 -4.10 4.21
CA LEU A 30 9.63 -3.80 5.63
C LEU A 30 8.27 -3.60 6.30
N THR A 31 7.15 -3.44 5.58
CA THR A 31 5.83 -3.20 6.18
C THR A 31 5.41 -4.33 7.13
N ASP A 32 5.42 -5.57 6.67
CA ASP A 32 4.89 -6.69 7.47
C ASP A 32 5.80 -7.04 8.67
N PRO A 33 7.15 -7.04 8.53
CA PRO A 33 8.06 -7.22 9.66
C PRO A 33 8.13 -6.00 10.59
N LEU A 34 7.97 -4.76 10.09
CA LEU A 34 7.89 -3.57 10.94
C LEU A 34 6.62 -3.59 11.77
N GLU A 35 5.46 -3.89 11.20
CA GLU A 35 4.22 -3.99 11.96
C GLU A 35 4.34 -5.01 13.09
N LYS A 36 4.98 -6.16 12.83
CA LYS A 36 5.21 -7.22 13.81
C LYS A 36 6.26 -6.85 14.87
N SER A 37 7.34 -6.16 14.50
CA SER A 37 8.43 -5.80 15.42
C SER A 37 8.17 -4.51 16.20
N LEU A 38 7.40 -3.58 15.65
CA LEU A 38 6.91 -2.37 16.31
C LEU A 38 5.65 -2.62 17.15
N GLY A 39 5.11 -3.84 17.16
CA GLY A 39 3.92 -4.20 17.95
C GLY A 39 2.63 -3.56 17.44
N LEU A 40 2.60 -3.12 16.17
CA LEU A 40 1.45 -2.55 15.49
C LEU A 40 0.55 -3.60 14.84
N THR A 41 0.82 -4.89 15.08
CA THR A 41 -0.11 -5.98 14.75
C THR A 41 -1.46 -5.70 15.40
N PRO A 42 -2.54 -5.49 14.62
CA PRO A 42 -3.87 -5.22 15.17
C PRO A 42 -4.26 -6.36 16.10
N THR A 43 -4.54 -6.03 17.35
CA THR A 43 -4.97 -7.01 18.34
C THR A 43 -6.33 -7.58 17.94
N GLU A 44 -6.71 -8.75 18.47
CA GLU A 44 -8.03 -9.32 18.17
C GLU A 44 -9.18 -8.39 18.62
N GLU A 45 -8.94 -7.53 19.62
CA GLU A 45 -9.86 -6.49 20.07
C GLU A 45 -10.04 -5.38 19.03
N ASP A 46 -8.96 -4.89 18.41
CA ASP A 46 -9.05 -3.85 17.38
C ASP A 46 -9.86 -4.33 16.16
N LYS A 47 -9.71 -5.60 15.81
CA LYS A 47 -10.49 -6.24 14.73
C LYS A 47 -11.96 -6.34 15.10
N ALA A 48 -12.26 -6.72 16.35
CA ALA A 48 -13.64 -6.83 16.83
C ALA A 48 -14.35 -5.47 16.93
N GLU A 49 -13.62 -4.39 17.19
CA GLU A 49 -14.17 -3.04 17.18
C GLU A 49 -14.43 -2.54 15.75
N LEU A 50 -13.50 -2.78 14.81
CA LEU A 50 -13.69 -2.46 13.40
C LEU A 50 -14.86 -3.21 12.75
N ASP A 51 -15.10 -4.46 13.15
CA ASP A 51 -16.19 -5.28 12.63
C ASP A 51 -17.57 -4.66 12.94
N LYS A 52 -17.69 -3.91 14.05
CA LYS A 52 -18.91 -3.17 14.41
C LYS A 52 -19.19 -1.99 13.49
N TYR A 53 -18.13 -1.39 12.93
CA TYR A 53 -18.23 -0.24 12.03
C TYR A 53 -18.23 -0.63 10.55
N THR A 54 -17.96 -1.90 10.23
CA THR A 54 -17.89 -2.38 8.84
C THR A 54 -19.30 -2.46 8.25
N PRO A 55 -19.63 -1.63 7.24
CA PRO A 55 -20.95 -1.62 6.64
C PRO A 55 -21.18 -2.91 5.84
N LYS A 56 -22.29 -3.61 6.11
CA LYS A 56 -22.69 -4.79 5.34
C LYS A 56 -23.37 -4.35 4.04
N ILE A 57 -22.79 -4.73 2.91
CA ILE A 57 -23.37 -4.48 1.59
C ILE A 57 -24.58 -5.41 1.42
N VAL A 58 -25.78 -4.83 1.41
CA VAL A 58 -27.00 -5.55 1.07
C VAL A 58 -27.28 -5.30 -0.40
N THR A 59 -27.13 -6.32 -1.23
CA THR A 59 -27.50 -6.25 -2.64
C THR A 59 -29.02 -6.37 -2.76
N VAL A 60 -29.69 -5.29 -3.14
CA VAL A 60 -31.10 -5.33 -3.54
C VAL A 60 -31.20 -5.65 -5.03
N VAL A 61 -31.84 -6.78 -5.35
CA VAL A 61 -32.24 -7.09 -6.73
C VAL A 61 -33.35 -6.12 -7.10
N LYS A 62 -33.11 -5.26 -8.08
CA LYS A 62 -34.14 -4.37 -8.61
C LYS A 62 -35.10 -5.24 -9.43
N ASP A 63 -36.28 -5.53 -8.89
CA ASP A 63 -37.35 -6.17 -9.65
C ASP A 63 -37.72 -5.29 -10.83
N GLU A 64 -37.44 -5.80 -12.04
CA GLU A 64 -37.80 -5.23 -13.33
C GLU A 64 -39.31 -5.40 -13.57
N LYS A 65 -40.14 -4.82 -12.68
CA LYS A 65 -41.60 -4.74 -12.83
C LYS A 65 -42.13 -3.44 -12.25
N ASP A 66 -41.63 -2.31 -12.74
CA ASP A 66 -42.41 -1.07 -12.77
C ASP A 66 -42.71 -0.74 -14.23
N GLY A 67 -43.65 -1.52 -14.76
CA GLY A 67 -44.36 -1.23 -15.99
C GLY A 67 -45.84 -1.12 -15.67
N LYS A 68 -46.35 0.12 -15.60
CA LYS A 68 -47.65 0.54 -16.16
C LYS A 68 -47.80 2.05 -16.12
#